data_AF-A0A1Y1RG54-F1
#
_entry.id   AF-A0A1Y1RG54-F1
#
_cell.length_a   1.000
_cell.length_b   1.000
_cell.length_c   1.000
_cell.angle_alpha   90.00
_cell.angle_beta   90.00
_cell.angle_gamma   90.00
#
_symmetry.space_group_name_H-M   'P 1'
#
loop_
_entity.id
_entity.type
_entity.pdbx_description
1 polymer ?
#
loop_
_entity_poly.entity_id
_entity_poly.type
_entity_poly.pdbx_seq_one_letter_code
_entity_poly.pdbx_strand_id
1 'polypeptide(L)'
;MQSKKYIKMAVHGVPRSGTSWIGEILNSSPNTTYRYQPLFSYAHKDYLTPASTREDIDSFFERILHCDDEFTNQVIRRASGDFPIFKKEQITHIVYKEVRYINILFNLMRRTDDLLL
;
A
#
# COMPACT_ATOMS: atom_id res chain seq x y z
N MET A 1 7.60 -10.48 24.17
CA MET A 1 7.88 -10.53 22.73
C MET A 1 7.50 -9.16 22.17
N GLN A 2 8.46 -8.30 21.83
CA GLN A 2 8.13 -6.96 21.32
C GLN A 2 7.40 -7.11 19.98
N SER A 3 6.19 -6.55 19.88
CA SER A 3 5.46 -6.47 18.62
C SER A 3 6.33 -5.72 17.60
N LYS A 4 6.58 -6.33 16.44
CA LYS A 4 7.38 -5.72 15.38
C LYS A 4 6.61 -4.54 14.83
N LYS A 5 7.10 -3.32 15.05
CA LYS A 5 6.46 -2.10 14.56
C LYS A 5 6.89 -1.83 13.11
N TYR A 6 5.95 -1.88 12.18
CA TYR A 6 6.16 -1.51 10.77
C TYR A 6 5.93 -0.01 10.57
N ILE A 7 6.67 0.59 9.64
CA ILE A 7 6.40 1.95 9.13
C ILE A 7 5.34 1.84 8.04
N LYS A 8 4.21 2.52 8.24
CA LYS A 8 3.06 2.49 7.33
C LYS A 8 3.06 3.74 6.47
N MET A 9 2.89 3.57 5.17
CA MET A 9 2.86 4.67 4.20
C MET A 9 1.78 4.44 3.13
N ALA A 10 1.11 5.52 2.74
CA ALA A 10 0.03 5.51 1.77
C ALA A 10 0.23 6.61 0.73
N VAL A 11 0.58 6.24 -0.50
CA VAL A 11 0.76 7.20 -1.60
C VAL A 11 -0.57 7.42 -2.30
N HIS A 12 -1.18 8.57 -2.10
CA HIS A 12 -2.41 8.96 -2.81
C HIS A 12 -2.11 10.02 -3.87
N GLY A 13 -2.80 9.93 -5.00
CA GLY A 13 -2.77 10.98 -6.01
C GLY A 13 -3.92 10.85 -6.98
N VAL A 14 -4.02 11.71 -7.98
CA VAL A 14 -5.05 11.57 -9.02
C VAL A 14 -4.60 10.60 -10.13
N PRO A 15 -5.51 10.02 -10.92
CA PRO A 15 -5.13 9.23 -12.09
C PRO A 15 -4.18 10.03 -12.99
N ARG A 16 -3.17 9.35 -13.56
CA ARG A 16 -2.15 9.93 -14.47
C ARG A 16 -1.18 10.96 -13.84
N SER A 17 -1.13 11.09 -12.52
CA SER A 17 -0.22 12.03 -11.83
C SER A 17 1.25 11.57 -11.69
N GLY A 18 1.57 10.37 -12.14
CA GLY A 18 2.92 9.79 -11.96
C GLY A 18 3.15 9.10 -10.61
N THR A 19 2.15 9.00 -9.72
CA THR A 19 2.31 8.29 -8.43
C THR A 19 2.68 6.82 -8.56
N SER A 20 2.41 6.17 -9.70
CA SER A 20 2.92 4.82 -9.98
C SER A 20 4.44 4.78 -10.05
N TRP A 21 5.09 5.82 -10.61
CA TRP A 21 6.55 5.92 -10.66
C TRP A 21 7.12 6.16 -9.27
N ILE A 22 6.52 7.05 -8.47
CA ILE A 22 6.86 7.26 -7.05
C ILE A 22 6.72 5.95 -6.26
N GLY A 23 5.64 5.21 -6.48
CA GLY A 23 5.42 3.91 -5.86
C GLY A 23 6.52 2.90 -6.17
N GLU A 24 6.99 2.84 -7.42
CA GLU A 24 8.11 1.96 -7.77
C GLU A 24 9.46 2.44 -7.23
N ILE A 25 9.67 3.76 -7.02
CA ILE A 25 10.84 4.25 -6.27
C ILE A 25 10.82 3.72 -4.84
N LEU A 26 9.69 3.82 -4.14
CA LEU A 26 9.56 3.29 -2.78
C LEU A 26 9.72 1.76 -2.75
N ASN A 27 9.18 1.09 -3.78
CA ASN A 27 9.33 -0.35 -3.99
C ASN A 27 10.78 -0.75 -4.30
N SER A 28 11.65 0.15 -4.76
CA SER A 28 13.05 -0.21 -5.04
C SER A 28 13.85 -0.59 -3.80
N SER A 29 13.39 -0.18 -2.61
CA SER A 29 13.98 -0.57 -1.35
C SER A 29 13.78 -2.07 -1.05
N PRO A 30 14.82 -2.80 -0.60
CA PRO A 30 14.71 -4.20 -0.24
C PRO A 30 13.81 -4.44 0.99
N ASN A 31 13.65 -3.44 1.86
CA ASN A 31 12.88 -3.57 3.11
C ASN A 31 11.43 -3.07 2.99
N THR A 32 10.98 -2.73 1.78
CA THR A 32 9.64 -2.24 1.51
C THR A 32 8.79 -3.31 0.85
N THR A 33 7.61 -3.59 1.43
CA THR A 33 6.52 -4.23 0.69
C THR A 33 5.66 -3.14 0.06
N TYR A 34 5.37 -3.25 -1.24
CA TYR A 34 4.59 -2.28 -2.00
C TYR A 34 3.37 -2.94 -2.64
N ARG A 35 2.21 -2.30 -2.52
CA ARG A 35 0.95 -2.80 -3.07
C ARG A 35 0.25 -1.74 -3.92
N TYR A 36 0.00 -2.10 -5.17
CA TYR A 36 -0.64 -1.22 -6.13
C TYR A 36 -2.16 -1.30 -6.04
N GLN A 37 -2.80 -0.19 -5.67
CA GLN A 37 -4.25 -0.02 -5.62
C GLN A 37 -5.02 -1.16 -4.92
N PRO A 38 -4.62 -1.56 -3.70
CA PRO A 38 -5.31 -2.64 -2.97
C PRO A 38 -6.80 -2.42 -2.79
N LEU A 39 -7.27 -1.19 -2.58
CA LEU A 39 -8.71 -0.91 -2.40
C LEU A 39 -9.51 -1.07 -3.70
N PHE A 40 -8.83 -1.10 -4.85
CA PHE A 40 -9.43 -1.41 -6.15
C PHE A 40 -9.34 -2.91 -6.51
N SER A 41 -8.48 -3.67 -5.84
CA SER A 41 -8.31 -5.10 -6.11
C SER A 41 -9.49 -5.92 -5.57
N TYR A 42 -9.75 -7.10 -6.14
CA TYR A 42 -10.77 -7.99 -5.59
C TYR A 42 -10.47 -8.43 -4.15
N ALA A 43 -9.19 -8.51 -3.77
CA ALA A 43 -8.76 -8.97 -2.44
C ALA A 43 -9.11 -8.00 -1.30
N HIS A 44 -9.13 -6.69 -1.57
CA HIS A 44 -9.37 -5.67 -0.54
C HIS A 44 -10.35 -4.58 -0.98
N LYS A 45 -11.19 -4.89 -1.97
CA LYS A 45 -12.14 -3.94 -2.53
C LYS A 45 -12.94 -3.23 -1.44
N ASP A 46 -12.86 -1.91 -1.44
CA ASP A 46 -13.62 -1.03 -0.53
C ASP A 46 -13.42 -1.34 0.98
N TYR A 47 -12.31 -1.99 1.36
CA TYR A 47 -12.07 -2.39 2.75
C TYR A 47 -11.93 -1.19 3.69
N LEU A 48 -11.20 -0.16 3.26
CA LEU A 48 -11.13 1.11 3.97
C LEU A 48 -12.22 2.06 3.46
N THR A 49 -12.93 2.65 4.42
CA THR A 49 -14.01 3.60 4.17
C THR A 49 -13.78 4.87 4.99
N PRO A 50 -14.53 5.96 4.73
CA PRO A 50 -14.46 7.15 5.58
C PRO A 50 -14.86 6.92 7.04
N ALA A 51 -15.48 5.78 7.37
CA ALA A 51 -15.91 5.41 8.72
C ALA A 51 -14.96 4.41 9.40
N SER A 52 -13.91 3.92 8.71
CA SER A 52 -12.99 2.91 9.26
C SER A 52 -12.34 3.37 10.57
N THR A 53 -12.22 2.45 11.52
CA THR A 53 -11.55 2.71 12.79
C THR A 53 -10.03 2.61 12.64
N ARG A 54 -9.29 2.92 13.72
CA ARG A 54 -7.85 2.71 13.75
C ARG A 54 -7.50 1.22 13.58
N GLU A 55 -8.27 0.36 14.22
CA GLU A 55 -8.11 -1.10 14.17
C GLU A 55 -8.37 -1.64 12.76
N ASP A 56 -9.34 -1.08 12.02
CA ASP A 56 -9.56 -1.40 10.61
C ASP A 56 -8.35 -1.01 9.76
N ILE A 57 -7.77 0.17 10.01
CA ILE A 57 -6.59 0.66 9.28
C ILE A 57 -5.38 -0.24 9.58
N ASP A 58 -5.15 -0.58 10.83
CA ASP A 58 -4.06 -1.49 11.22
C ASP A 58 -4.24 -2.87 10.60
N SER A 59 -5.46 -3.41 10.65
CA SER A 59 -5.81 -4.69 10.02
C SER A 59 -5.61 -4.65 8.51
N PHE A 60 -5.92 -3.53 7.85
CA PHE A 60 -5.66 -3.35 6.43
C PHE A 60 -4.17 -3.45 6.11
N PHE A 61 -3.30 -2.79 6.88
CA PHE A 61 -1.85 -2.84 6.68
C PHE A 61 -1.29 -4.26 6.86
N GLU A 62 -1.74 -5.00 7.87
CA GLU A 62 -1.38 -6.41 8.05
C GLU A 62 -1.89 -7.29 6.89
N ARG A 63 -3.11 -7.06 6.42
CA ARG A 63 -3.65 -7.79 5.26
C ARG A 63 -2.84 -7.57 4.00
N ILE A 64 -2.47 -6.33 3.68
CA ILE A 64 -1.71 -6.04 2.45
C ILE A 64 -0.25 -6.49 2.55
N LEU A 65 0.34 -6.55 3.76
CA LEU A 65 1.66 -7.13 4.01
C LEU A 65 1.73 -8.60 3.58
N HIS A 66 0.67 -9.36 3.86
CA HIS A 66 0.58 -10.79 3.57
C HIS A 66 -0.21 -11.13 2.30
N CYS A 67 -0.51 -10.13 1.47
CA CYS A 67 -1.30 -10.32 0.26
C CYS A 67 -0.42 -10.71 -0.93
N ASP A 68 -0.75 -11.85 -1.56
CA ASP A 68 -0.12 -12.39 -2.76
C ASP A 68 -0.98 -12.19 -4.03
N ASP A 69 -1.98 -11.29 -3.99
CA ASP A 69 -2.84 -10.99 -5.14
C ASP A 69 -2.02 -10.46 -6.34
N GLU A 70 -2.23 -11.07 -7.52
CA GLU A 70 -1.45 -10.78 -8.72
C GLU A 70 -1.59 -9.32 -9.18
N PHE A 71 -2.79 -8.76 -9.02
CA PHE A 71 -3.06 -7.37 -9.40
C PHE A 71 -2.30 -6.40 -8.51
N THR A 72 -2.40 -6.52 -7.19
CA THR A 72 -1.70 -5.60 -6.27
C THR A 72 -0.18 -5.73 -6.33
N ASN A 73 0.33 -6.92 -6.65
CA ASN A 73 1.75 -7.17 -6.87
C ASN A 73 2.23 -6.80 -8.28
N GLN A 74 1.30 -6.47 -9.19
CA GLN A 74 1.56 -6.12 -10.59
C GLN A 74 2.34 -7.22 -11.33
N VAL A 75 2.04 -8.50 -11.04
CA VAL A 75 2.80 -9.67 -11.54
C VAL A 75 2.94 -9.64 -13.06
N ILE A 76 1.83 -9.43 -13.78
CA ILE A 76 1.82 -9.38 -15.25
C ILE A 76 2.77 -8.31 -15.80
N ARG A 77 2.78 -7.11 -15.19
CA ARG A 77 3.61 -5.98 -15.66
C ARG A 77 5.08 -6.15 -15.33
N ARG A 78 5.40 -6.90 -14.28
CA ARG A 78 6.77 -7.30 -13.98
C ARG A 78 7.25 -8.38 -14.94
N ALA A 79 6.38 -9.36 -15.26
CA ALA A 79 6.68 -10.39 -16.23
C ALA A 79 6.86 -9.85 -17.67
N SER A 80 6.12 -8.80 -18.05
CA SER A 80 6.29 -8.13 -19.34
C SER A 80 7.52 -7.21 -19.42
N GLY A 81 8.15 -6.90 -18.29
CA GLY A 81 9.27 -5.94 -18.22
C GLY A 81 8.84 -4.47 -18.15
N ASP A 82 7.53 -4.17 -18.10
CA ASP A 82 7.04 -2.79 -17.94
C ASP A 82 7.43 -2.21 -16.58
N PHE A 83 7.47 -3.06 -15.54
CA PHE A 83 7.87 -2.71 -14.18
C PHE A 83 9.10 -3.51 -13.73
N PRO A 84 10.00 -2.89 -12.95
CA PRO A 84 11.19 -3.55 -12.43
C PRO A 84 10.84 -4.66 -11.44
N ILE A 85 11.77 -5.60 -11.23
CA ILE A 85 11.70 -6.61 -10.18
C ILE A 85 12.79 -6.29 -9.16
N PHE A 86 12.41 -6.16 -7.89
CA PHE A 86 13.33 -5.84 -6.80
C PHE A 86 13.42 -7.01 -5.83
N LYS A 87 14.64 -7.36 -5.44
CA LYS A 87 14.88 -8.35 -4.37
C LYS A 87 14.42 -7.76 -3.04
N LYS A 88 13.64 -8.54 -2.29
CA LYS A 88 13.15 -8.17 -0.96
C LYS A 88 13.90 -8.89 0.14
N GLU A 89 14.00 -8.23 1.28
CA GLU A 89 14.64 -8.73 2.49
C GLU A 89 13.67 -8.61 3.67
N GLN A 90 14.19 -8.42 4.89
CA GLN A 90 13.36 -8.20 6.05
C GLN A 90 12.51 -6.93 5.89
N ILE A 91 11.20 -7.10 5.76
CA ILE A 91 10.27 -5.99 5.61
C ILE A 91 10.21 -5.17 6.91
N THR A 92 10.30 -3.86 6.74
CA THR A 92 10.16 -2.83 7.79
C THR A 92 9.15 -1.75 7.39
N HIS A 93 8.87 -1.59 6.09
CA HIS A 93 7.93 -0.61 5.55
C HIS A 93 6.81 -1.29 4.77
N ILE A 94 5.58 -0.87 5.02
CA ILE A 94 4.38 -1.31 4.29
C ILE A 94 3.84 -0.09 3.55
N VAL A 95 3.92 -0.14 2.23
CA VAL A 95 3.53 0.96 1.34
C VAL A 95 2.39 0.49 0.45
N TYR A 96 1.35 1.30 0.33
CA TYR A 96 0.39 1.13 -0.76
C TYR A 96 0.22 2.41 -1.54
N LYS A 97 -0.33 2.30 -2.75
CA LYS A 97 -0.66 3.44 -3.60
C LYS A 97 -2.12 3.40 -4.05
N GLU A 98 -2.79 4.55 -4.08
CA GLU A 98 -4.17 4.71 -4.57
C GLU A 98 -4.35 5.90 -5.51
N VAL A 99 -5.38 5.83 -6.38
CA VAL A 99 -5.80 7.00 -7.20
C VAL A 99 -7.28 7.37 -7.15
N ARG A 100 -8.11 6.58 -6.48
CA ARG A 100 -9.57 6.78 -6.41
C ARG A 100 -10.05 7.16 -5.02
N TYR A 101 -9.50 6.51 -4.00
CA TYR A 101 -9.98 6.56 -2.62
C TYR A 101 -9.48 7.82 -1.87
N ILE A 102 -9.48 8.99 -2.52
CA ILE A 102 -9.04 10.25 -1.88
C ILE A 102 -9.97 10.62 -0.72
N ASN A 103 -11.24 10.21 -0.78
CA ASN A 103 -12.25 10.47 0.24
C ASN A 103 -11.96 9.83 1.61
N ILE A 104 -11.08 8.81 1.69
CA ILE A 104 -10.73 8.20 2.99
C ILE A 104 -9.59 8.92 3.71
N LEU A 105 -8.83 9.78 3.01
CA LEU A 105 -7.62 10.43 3.55
C LEU A 105 -7.89 11.22 4.82
N PHE A 106 -9.00 11.95 4.89
CA PHE A 106 -9.37 12.72 6.08
C PHE A 106 -9.54 11.83 7.31
N ASN A 107 -10.16 10.65 7.14
CA ASN A 107 -10.33 9.71 8.24
C ASN A 107 -8.99 9.07 8.62
N LEU A 108 -8.16 8.68 7.62
CA LEU A 108 -6.82 8.16 7.87
C LEU A 108 -5.98 9.13 8.73
N MET A 109 -5.87 10.39 8.32
CA MET A 109 -5.13 11.42 9.07
C MET A 109 -5.66 11.63 10.49
N ARG A 110 -6.97 11.48 10.71
CA ARG A 110 -7.59 11.70 12.02
C ARG A 110 -7.44 10.50 12.96
N ARG A 111 -7.32 9.28 12.43
CA ARG A 111 -7.34 8.03 13.21
C ARG A 111 -5.95 7.45 13.46
N THR A 112 -4.94 7.89 12.72
CA THR A 112 -3.58 7.38 12.83
C THR A 112 -2.56 8.50 12.84
N ASP A 113 -1.79 8.59 13.93
CA ASP A 113 -0.69 9.54 14.07
C ASP A 113 0.63 8.99 13.48
N ASP A 114 0.68 7.68 13.22
CA ASP A 114 1.87 6.95 12.77
C ASP A 114 1.85 6.57 11.28
N LEU A 115 0.84 7.01 10.52
CA LEU A 115 0.72 6.79 9.08
C LEU A 115 1.33 7.95 8.30
N LEU A 116 2.25 7.64 7.39
CA LEU A 116 2.80 8.59 6.42
C LEU A 116 1.91 8.64 5.16
N LEU A 117 1.63 9.84 4.67
CA LEU A 117 0.82 10.09 3.46
C LEU A 117 1.64 10.82 2.39
#